data_AF-A0AAU8UT78-F1
#
_entry.id   AF-A0AAU8UT78-F1
#
_cell.length_a   1.000
_cell.length_b   1.000
_cell.length_c   1.000
_cell.angle_alpha   90.00
_cell.angle_beta   90.00
_cell.angle_gamma   90.00
#
_symmetry.space_group_name_H-M   'P 1'
#
loop_
_entity.id
_entity.type
_entity.pdbx_description
1 polymer ?
#
loop_
_entity_poly.entity_id
_entity_poly.type
_entity_poly.pdbx_seq_one_letter_code
_entity_poly.pdbx_strand_id
1 'polypeptide(L)'
;MKEIKYSIEQEQTNIKSSEKIKNLISVFRVLTFLAFVFFVIKYFQDNEILYLFLTCLSFILFLVLLFISSHYQQKINYSRRIIEVCNRITEEFSTNTQIEGSDINNYHSYNKDLDIFGQHSLFTKIDKTSTCLGADTLRDYLSNPLTQCKEIEERQEAIKELSKKPEWNIRFLANAKSLELQDKSLLTNKLSVDFPWKLVSTILIVIPVTNILLLTLAILKDFSPVFLGIFLAFSIISLLVVNSKYSKQLKKSYSVVNLRSEQYSRFSEIFQLIEREVFNTELNKNLQAKLTHPMASSCIDKLSGIKRNLDNGHTPLFGSIANLLFLWNLRYTVELAKLMNMLNEHIDKWFGVFAEYEALISLGIFAYKNPQYNYPVCREDIGSLQCKDIVHPLLDSGKAIGNDFTIGNTKNICIVTGANMTGKSTFLRTIGVNLVLAMNGCPVGAEEFAFRPMHIFTSMRTSDSLSDGSSYFNAEIKRLKSLVETLEEKIPLYIILDEILKGTNSTDKLEGSRLFLRRIMDINTDFSCIIATHDLPLTDMAKTYPENVSNLCFELDEKNGELISNYKLKSGVTQTMNALRLMKAYKIID
;
A
#
# COMPACT_ATOMS: atom_id res chain seq x y z
N MET A 1 -5.88 -19.74 -7.60
CA MET A 1 -7.19 -19.29 -8.15
C MET A 1 -8.39 -20.12 -7.71
N LYS A 2 -8.35 -21.46 -7.70
CA LYS A 2 -9.49 -22.28 -7.24
C LYS A 2 -9.86 -22.01 -5.77
N GLU A 3 -8.87 -21.88 -4.90
CA GLU A 3 -9.06 -21.57 -3.46
C GLU A 3 -9.78 -20.22 -3.23
N ILE A 4 -9.45 -19.20 -4.03
CA ILE A 4 -10.08 -17.88 -3.94
C ILE A 4 -11.56 -17.98 -4.33
N LYS A 5 -11.88 -18.70 -5.42
CA LYS A 5 -13.27 -18.93 -5.84
C LYS A 5 -14.07 -19.69 -4.77
N TYR A 6 -13.47 -20.73 -4.19
CA TYR A 6 -14.07 -21.47 -3.09
C TYR A 6 -14.34 -20.58 -1.87
N SER A 7 -13.39 -19.71 -1.52
CA SER A 7 -13.56 -18.75 -0.42
C SER A 7 -14.71 -17.78 -0.67
N ILE A 8 -14.89 -17.32 -1.92
CA ILE A 8 -16.04 -16.47 -2.30
C ILE A 8 -17.37 -17.21 -2.09
N GLU A 9 -17.49 -18.45 -2.56
CA GLU A 9 -18.70 -19.26 -2.42
C GLU A 9 -19.06 -19.54 -0.95
N GLN A 10 -18.05 -19.84 -0.14
CA GLN A 10 -18.19 -20.05 1.30
C GLN A 10 -18.70 -18.78 2.00
N GLU A 11 -18.11 -17.62 1.72
CA GLU A 11 -18.54 -16.36 2.33
C GLU A 11 -19.92 -15.90 1.84
N GLN A 12 -20.29 -16.16 0.59
CA GLN A 12 -21.65 -15.93 0.10
C GLN A 12 -22.68 -16.78 0.87
N THR A 13 -22.31 -18.01 1.23
CA THR A 13 -23.15 -18.90 2.05
C THR A 13 -23.27 -18.37 3.49
N ASN A 14 -22.16 -17.92 4.08
CA ASN A 14 -22.12 -17.30 5.41
C ASN A 14 -22.99 -16.04 5.50
N ILE A 15 -23.01 -15.22 4.44
CA ILE A 15 -23.86 -14.04 4.34
C ILE A 15 -25.33 -14.46 4.36
N LYS A 16 -25.73 -15.39 3.48
CA LYS A 16 -27.12 -15.86 3.39
C LYS A 16 -27.63 -16.44 4.72
N SER A 17 -26.80 -17.23 5.43
CA SER A 17 -27.19 -17.77 6.74
C SER A 17 -27.32 -16.68 7.80
N SER A 18 -26.39 -15.71 7.82
CA SER A 18 -26.37 -14.62 8.80
C SER A 18 -27.52 -13.63 8.56
N GLU A 19 -27.88 -13.36 7.31
CA GLU A 19 -29.03 -12.52 6.94
C GLU A 19 -30.36 -13.15 7.37
N LYS A 20 -30.53 -14.47 7.20
CA LYS A 20 -31.71 -15.19 7.70
C LYS A 20 -31.89 -15.01 9.21
N ILE A 21 -30.82 -15.22 9.99
CA ILE A 21 -30.85 -15.08 11.45
C ILE A 21 -31.10 -13.62 11.86
N LYS A 22 -30.42 -12.67 11.22
CA LYS A 22 -30.62 -11.24 11.47
C LYS A 22 -32.06 -10.79 11.19
N ASN A 23 -32.67 -11.27 10.10
CA ASN A 23 -34.05 -10.94 9.75
C ASN A 23 -35.03 -11.50 10.80
N LEU A 24 -34.82 -12.73 11.26
CA LEU A 24 -35.61 -13.32 12.34
C LEU A 24 -35.50 -12.49 13.65
N ILE A 25 -34.28 -12.12 14.05
CA ILE A 25 -34.04 -11.25 15.22
C ILE A 25 -34.73 -9.89 15.04
N SER A 26 -34.73 -9.35 13.82
CA SER A 26 -35.36 -8.05 13.53
C SER A 26 -36.87 -8.10 13.74
N VAL A 27 -37.54 -9.21 13.37
CA VAL A 27 -38.96 -9.44 13.64
C VAL A 27 -39.22 -9.49 15.15
N PHE A 28 -38.46 -10.29 15.89
CA PHE A 28 -38.59 -10.37 17.35
C PHE A 28 -38.34 -9.02 18.03
N ARG A 29 -37.36 -8.24 17.54
CA ARG A 29 -37.06 -6.90 18.08
C ARG A 29 -38.26 -5.97 17.95
N VAL A 30 -38.94 -5.97 16.80
CA VAL A 30 -40.16 -5.17 16.59
C VAL A 30 -41.27 -5.64 17.54
N LEU A 31 -41.49 -6.95 17.68
CA LEU A 31 -42.48 -7.48 18.61
C LEU A 31 -42.20 -7.07 20.07
N THR A 32 -40.94 -7.15 20.50
CA THR A 32 -40.55 -6.73 21.87
C THR A 32 -40.68 -5.23 22.09
N PHE A 33 -40.46 -4.41 21.05
CA PHE A 33 -40.66 -2.97 21.13
C PHE A 33 -42.16 -2.61 21.20
N LEU A 34 -43.00 -3.28 20.41
CA LEU A 34 -44.45 -3.11 20.48
C LEU A 34 -44.99 -3.54 21.85
N ALA A 35 -44.48 -4.65 22.41
CA ALA A 35 -44.81 -5.09 23.76
C ALA A 35 -44.38 -4.04 24.81
N PHE A 36 -43.18 -3.46 24.67
CA PHE A 36 -42.72 -2.36 25.52
C PHE A 36 -43.68 -1.17 25.50
N VAL A 37 -44.06 -0.68 24.31
CA VAL A 37 -45.01 0.43 24.17
C VAL A 37 -46.38 0.08 24.78
N PHE A 38 -46.87 -1.14 24.52
CA PHE A 38 -48.15 -1.62 25.07
C PHE A 38 -48.14 -1.64 26.60
N PHE A 39 -47.09 -2.16 27.23
CA PHE A 39 -46.99 -2.22 28.70
C PHE A 39 -46.78 -0.85 29.34
N VAL A 40 -46.10 0.08 28.67
CA VAL A 40 -46.02 1.49 29.11
C VAL A 40 -47.41 2.12 29.16
N ILE A 41 -48.20 1.98 28.09
CA ILE A 41 -49.57 2.51 28.03
C ILE A 41 -50.42 1.87 29.13
N LYS A 42 -50.30 0.56 29.33
CA LYS A 42 -51.04 -0.18 30.36
C LYS A 42 -50.68 0.24 31.78
N TYR A 43 -49.40 0.51 32.05
CA TYR A 43 -48.95 1.04 33.33
C TYR A 43 -49.59 2.39 33.65
N PHE A 44 -49.65 3.32 32.68
CA PHE A 44 -50.29 4.63 32.90
C PHE A 44 -51.82 4.57 33.05
N GLN A 45 -52.46 3.52 32.54
CA GLN A 45 -53.91 3.33 32.68
C GLN A 45 -54.28 2.65 34.00
N ASP A 46 -53.64 1.52 34.30
CA ASP A 46 -54.06 0.60 35.36
C ASP A 46 -53.21 0.78 36.65
N ASN A 47 -52.05 1.45 36.56
CA ASN A 47 -51.12 1.74 37.65
C ASN A 47 -50.61 0.50 38.43
N GLU A 48 -50.61 -0.67 37.78
CA GLU A 48 -50.14 -1.92 38.38
C GLU A 48 -48.63 -2.14 38.21
N ILE A 49 -47.96 -2.58 39.28
CA ILE A 49 -46.51 -2.87 39.31
C ILE A 49 -46.11 -3.96 38.29
N LEU A 50 -47.01 -4.89 37.99
CA LEU A 50 -46.74 -5.95 37.00
C LEU A 50 -46.43 -5.37 35.62
N TYR A 51 -47.15 -4.34 35.18
CA TYR A 51 -46.90 -3.68 33.89
C TYR A 51 -45.58 -2.92 33.86
N LEU A 52 -45.14 -2.36 34.99
CA LEU A 52 -43.81 -1.77 35.12
C LEU A 52 -42.71 -2.84 34.95
N PHE A 53 -42.87 -4.00 35.58
CA PHE A 53 -41.93 -5.11 35.42
C PHE A 53 -41.86 -5.61 33.96
N LEU A 54 -43.02 -5.81 33.33
CA LEU A 54 -43.10 -6.24 31.92
C LEU A 54 -42.54 -5.19 30.95
N THR A 55 -42.67 -3.90 31.26
CA THR A 55 -42.03 -2.80 30.55
C THR A 55 -40.51 -2.91 30.63
N CYS A 56 -39.94 -3.08 31.82
CA CYS A 56 -38.50 -3.24 31.99
C CYS A 56 -37.99 -4.50 31.28
N LEU A 57 -38.71 -5.63 31.39
CA LEU A 57 -38.33 -6.89 30.75
C LEU A 57 -38.33 -6.80 29.22
N SER A 58 -39.39 -6.24 28.63
CA SER A 58 -39.49 -6.06 27.18
C SER A 58 -38.43 -5.09 26.64
N PHE A 59 -38.10 -4.04 27.39
CA PHE A 59 -37.02 -3.12 27.05
C PHE A 59 -35.64 -3.78 27.10
N ILE A 60 -35.35 -4.54 28.16
CA ILE A 60 -34.09 -5.30 28.27
C ILE A 60 -33.97 -6.30 27.12
N LEU A 61 -35.04 -7.05 26.82
CA LEU A 61 -35.05 -8.01 25.73
C LEU A 61 -34.84 -7.32 24.37
N PHE A 62 -35.46 -6.16 24.15
CA PHE A 62 -35.24 -5.33 22.97
C PHE A 62 -33.75 -4.93 22.84
N LEU A 63 -33.11 -4.47 23.92
CA LEU A 63 -31.69 -4.11 23.91
C LEU A 63 -30.79 -5.31 23.61
N VAL A 64 -31.07 -6.48 24.19
CA VAL A 64 -30.34 -7.73 23.91
C VAL A 64 -30.47 -8.10 22.42
N LEU A 65 -31.67 -8.07 21.86
CA LEU A 65 -31.90 -8.35 20.44
C LEU A 65 -31.22 -7.31 19.53
N LEU A 66 -31.16 -6.05 19.95
CA LEU A 66 -30.43 -5.00 19.23
C LEU A 66 -28.92 -5.32 19.18
N PHE A 67 -28.35 -5.75 20.30
CA PHE A 67 -26.94 -6.15 20.36
C PHE A 67 -26.64 -7.38 19.49
N ILE A 68 -27.47 -8.43 19.56
CA ILE A 68 -27.31 -9.64 18.74
C ILE A 68 -27.46 -9.28 17.24
N SER A 69 -28.43 -8.42 16.89
CA SER A 69 -28.60 -7.94 15.51
C SER A 69 -27.37 -7.21 14.99
N SER A 70 -26.75 -6.36 15.83
CA SER A 70 -25.50 -5.67 15.53
C SER A 70 -24.34 -6.64 15.30
N HIS A 71 -24.22 -7.68 16.13
CA HIS A 71 -23.21 -8.73 15.97
C HIS A 71 -23.32 -9.45 14.61
N TYR A 72 -24.52 -9.88 14.22
CA TYR A 72 -24.73 -10.50 12.90
C TYR A 72 -24.47 -9.51 11.75
N GLN A 73 -24.78 -8.22 11.92
CA GLN A 73 -24.44 -7.21 10.92
C GLN A 73 -22.92 -7.09 10.73
N GLN A 74 -22.14 -7.11 11.81
CA GLN A 74 -20.68 -7.09 11.74
C GLN A 74 -20.13 -8.33 11.03
N LYS A 75 -20.70 -9.51 11.31
CA LYS A 75 -20.34 -10.77 10.62
C LYS A 75 -20.60 -10.68 9.11
N ILE A 76 -21.77 -10.19 8.71
CA ILE A 76 -22.12 -9.98 7.30
C ILE A 76 -21.14 -9.00 6.63
N ASN A 77 -20.85 -7.87 7.29
CA ASN A 77 -19.92 -6.87 6.76
C ASN A 77 -18.50 -7.45 6.60
N TYR A 78 -18.05 -8.29 7.54
CA TYR A 78 -16.78 -8.99 7.43
C TYR A 78 -16.73 -9.92 6.22
N SER A 79 -17.74 -10.79 6.05
CA SER A 79 -17.85 -11.68 4.88
C SER A 79 -17.87 -10.91 3.56
N ARG A 80 -18.58 -9.77 3.50
CA ARG A 80 -18.61 -8.91 2.30
C ARG A 80 -17.22 -8.35 1.98
N ARG A 81 -16.46 -7.88 2.97
CA ARG A 81 -15.08 -7.41 2.77
C ARG A 81 -14.16 -8.51 2.24
N ILE A 82 -14.30 -9.74 2.73
CA ILE A 82 -13.55 -10.89 2.21
C ILE A 82 -13.87 -11.11 0.73
N ILE A 83 -15.15 -11.13 0.34
CA ILE A 83 -15.55 -11.29 -1.06
C ILE A 83 -14.98 -10.17 -1.93
N GLU A 84 -15.05 -8.93 -1.48
CA GLU A 84 -14.50 -7.78 -2.22
C GLU A 84 -12.98 -7.88 -2.40
N VAL A 85 -12.25 -8.31 -1.36
CA VAL A 85 -10.80 -8.56 -1.45
C VAL A 85 -10.52 -9.69 -2.43
N CYS A 86 -11.24 -10.80 -2.35
CA CYS A 86 -11.09 -11.92 -3.28
C CYS A 86 -11.34 -11.48 -4.73
N ASN A 87 -12.41 -10.71 -4.99
CA ASN A 87 -12.70 -10.16 -6.31
C ASN A 87 -11.54 -9.28 -6.82
N ARG A 88 -11.03 -8.38 -5.97
CA ARG A 88 -9.85 -7.55 -6.31
C ARG A 88 -8.61 -8.39 -6.65
N ILE A 89 -8.39 -9.49 -5.94
CA ILE A 89 -7.28 -10.41 -6.25
C ILE A 89 -7.48 -11.05 -7.63
N THR A 90 -8.72 -11.40 -7.99
CA THR A 90 -9.01 -11.99 -9.30
C THR A 90 -8.88 -11.03 -10.47
N GLU A 91 -9.07 -9.72 -10.26
CA GLU A 91 -8.87 -8.68 -11.29
C GLU A 91 -7.42 -8.63 -11.77
N GLU A 92 -7.19 -8.52 -13.07
CA GLU A 92 -5.84 -8.42 -13.63
C GLU A 92 -5.17 -7.09 -13.28
N PHE A 93 -5.89 -5.99 -13.48
CA PHE A 93 -5.47 -4.64 -13.13
C PHE A 93 -6.40 -4.08 -12.04
N SER A 94 -5.82 -3.46 -11.01
CA SER A 94 -6.59 -2.79 -9.98
C SER A 94 -7.28 -1.55 -10.54
N THR A 95 -8.53 -1.37 -10.12
CA THR A 95 -9.37 -0.21 -10.47
C THR A 95 -9.35 0.88 -9.39
N ASN A 96 -8.44 0.78 -8.41
CA ASN A 96 -8.45 1.63 -7.23
C ASN A 96 -7.97 3.04 -7.58
N THR A 97 -8.90 3.91 -7.97
CA THR A 97 -8.68 5.33 -8.32
C THR A 97 -8.45 6.23 -7.11
N GLN A 98 -8.70 5.74 -5.88
CA GLN A 98 -8.44 6.50 -4.64
C GLN A 98 -6.94 6.76 -4.40
N ILE A 99 -6.09 6.20 -5.24
CA ILE A 99 -4.62 6.24 -5.18
C ILE A 99 -4.05 6.87 -6.46
N GLU A 100 -4.82 7.71 -7.15
CA GLU A 100 -4.25 8.68 -8.10
C GLU A 100 -3.57 9.81 -7.32
N GLY A 101 -2.46 9.47 -6.66
CA GLY A 101 -1.60 10.41 -5.96
C GLY A 101 -0.91 11.33 -6.96
N SER A 102 -1.27 12.60 -6.88
CA SER A 102 -0.84 13.78 -7.63
C SER A 102 0.66 14.14 -7.55
N ASP A 103 1.55 13.18 -7.33
CA ASP A 103 3.01 13.39 -7.30
C ASP A 103 3.72 12.20 -7.98
N ILE A 104 3.23 11.75 -9.15
CA ILE A 104 4.11 11.00 -10.05
C ILE A 104 5.18 12.00 -10.49
N ASN A 105 6.34 11.95 -9.82
CA ASN A 105 7.46 12.81 -10.17
C ASN A 105 7.83 12.53 -11.62
N ASN A 106 7.42 13.43 -12.53
CA ASN A 106 7.65 13.31 -13.96
C ASN A 106 9.15 13.27 -14.31
N TYR A 107 10.02 13.61 -13.37
CA TYR A 107 11.48 13.58 -13.50
C TYR A 107 12.12 12.28 -12.99
N HIS A 108 11.36 11.28 -12.57
CA HIS A 108 11.94 9.98 -12.17
C HIS A 108 12.77 9.34 -13.30
N SER A 109 13.82 8.59 -12.94
CA SER A 109 14.77 8.03 -13.90
C SER A 109 14.16 6.98 -14.83
N TYR A 110 13.04 6.34 -14.46
CA TYR A 110 12.39 5.33 -15.31
C TYR A 110 10.86 5.20 -15.24
N ASN A 111 10.16 5.82 -14.27
CA ASN A 111 8.77 5.46 -13.97
C ASN A 111 7.82 5.65 -15.15
N LYS A 112 8.01 6.75 -15.89
CA LYS A 112 7.17 7.11 -17.05
C LYS A 112 7.46 6.27 -18.30
N ASP A 113 8.72 5.91 -18.51
CA ASP A 113 9.17 5.17 -19.71
C ASP A 113 8.79 3.69 -19.64
N LEU A 114 8.83 3.12 -18.43
CA LEU A 114 8.55 1.71 -18.16
C LEU A 114 7.08 1.44 -17.75
N ASP A 115 6.20 2.44 -17.84
CA ASP A 115 4.78 2.32 -17.47
C ASP A 115 4.62 1.73 -16.03
N ILE A 116 5.42 2.22 -15.07
CA ILE A 116 5.39 1.75 -13.67
C ILE A 116 4.09 2.18 -12.99
N PHE A 117 3.62 3.40 -13.27
CA PHE A 117 2.37 3.97 -12.77
C PHE A 117 1.46 4.41 -13.92
N GLY A 118 0.15 4.44 -13.69
CA GLY A 118 -0.89 4.77 -14.69
C GLY A 118 -2.00 3.72 -14.77
N GLN A 119 -3.01 3.94 -15.62
CA GLN A 119 -4.25 3.15 -15.69
C GLN A 119 -4.03 1.66 -16.07
N HIS A 120 -2.98 1.37 -16.85
CA HIS A 120 -2.58 0.01 -17.24
C HIS A 120 -1.08 -0.18 -17.05
N SER A 121 -0.65 -0.14 -15.78
CA SER A 121 0.75 -0.07 -15.38
C SER A 121 1.19 -1.30 -14.58
N LEU A 122 2.50 -1.41 -14.34
CA LEU A 122 3.03 -2.43 -13.43
C LEU A 122 2.39 -2.33 -12.03
N PHE A 123 2.24 -1.11 -11.50
CA PHE A 123 1.61 -0.89 -10.20
C PHE A 123 0.18 -1.39 -10.18
N THR A 124 -0.67 -1.05 -11.17
CA THR A 124 -2.07 -1.52 -11.15
C THR A 124 -2.18 -3.04 -11.32
N LYS A 125 -1.22 -3.67 -12.00
CA LYS A 125 -1.16 -5.14 -12.09
C LYS A 125 -0.84 -5.79 -10.73
N ILE A 126 0.08 -5.22 -9.95
CA ILE A 126 0.57 -5.76 -8.68
C ILE A 126 -0.32 -5.37 -7.49
N ASP A 127 -0.76 -4.12 -7.42
CA ASP A 127 -1.38 -3.53 -6.24
C ASP A 127 -2.68 -4.26 -5.86
N LYS A 128 -2.70 -4.79 -4.64
CA LYS A 128 -3.88 -5.37 -3.98
C LYS A 128 -4.06 -4.82 -2.57
N THR A 129 -3.34 -3.74 -2.24
CA THR A 129 -3.41 -3.06 -0.96
C THR A 129 -4.83 -2.54 -0.70
N SER A 130 -5.17 -2.41 0.57
CA SER A 130 -6.45 -1.92 1.06
C SER A 130 -6.34 -0.53 1.70
N THR A 131 -5.13 -0.05 2.01
CA THR A 131 -4.89 1.28 2.58
C THR A 131 -3.88 2.10 1.79
N CYS A 132 -3.91 3.42 1.97
CA CYS A 132 -2.95 4.33 1.36
C CYS A 132 -1.51 4.09 1.84
N LEU A 133 -1.30 3.57 3.06
CA LEU A 133 0.05 3.30 3.59
C LEU A 133 0.75 2.17 2.85
N GLY A 134 0.06 1.04 2.68
CA GLY A 134 0.57 -0.08 1.92
C GLY A 134 0.80 0.30 0.47
N ALA A 135 -0.13 1.06 -0.12
CA ALA A 135 0.00 1.53 -1.49
C ALA A 135 1.19 2.47 -1.67
N ASP A 136 1.41 3.42 -0.76
CA ASP A 136 2.56 4.34 -0.77
C ASP A 136 3.88 3.55 -0.64
N THR A 137 3.92 2.57 0.26
CA THR A 137 5.10 1.69 0.46
C THR A 137 5.38 0.86 -0.79
N LEU A 138 4.33 0.33 -1.44
CA LEU A 138 4.48 -0.39 -2.71
C LEU A 138 4.97 0.53 -3.84
N ARG A 139 4.50 1.79 -3.91
CA ARG A 139 5.01 2.77 -4.88
C ARG A 139 6.48 3.10 -4.64
N ASP A 140 6.89 3.19 -3.39
CA ASP A 140 8.29 3.38 -3.02
C ASP A 140 9.14 2.18 -3.48
N TYR A 141 8.71 0.95 -3.21
CA TYR A 141 9.39 -0.27 -3.68
C TYR A 141 9.59 -0.28 -5.21
N LEU A 142 8.55 0.08 -5.98
CA LEU A 142 8.64 0.09 -7.44
C LEU A 142 9.43 1.29 -8.02
N SER A 143 9.57 2.38 -7.26
CA SER A 143 10.37 3.57 -7.65
C SER A 143 11.82 3.49 -7.19
N ASN A 144 12.07 2.79 -6.09
CA ASN A 144 13.37 2.67 -5.44
C ASN A 144 13.70 1.18 -5.19
N PRO A 145 13.94 0.40 -6.26
CA PRO A 145 14.24 -1.02 -6.18
C PRO A 145 15.59 -1.26 -5.50
N LEU A 146 15.74 -2.43 -4.87
CA LEU A 146 16.91 -2.78 -4.09
C LEU A 146 18.14 -3.01 -4.99
N THR A 147 19.32 -2.66 -4.48
CA THR A 147 20.59 -2.80 -5.21
C THR A 147 21.56 -3.79 -4.55
N GLN A 148 21.14 -4.46 -3.47
CA GLN A 148 21.95 -5.46 -2.78
C GLN A 148 21.35 -6.86 -2.94
N CYS A 149 22.16 -7.84 -3.36
CA CYS A 149 21.67 -9.21 -3.55
C CYS A 149 21.05 -9.81 -2.30
N LYS A 150 21.68 -9.60 -1.14
CA LYS A 150 21.16 -10.10 0.14
C LYS A 150 19.74 -9.58 0.45
N GLU A 151 19.50 -8.27 0.30
CA GLU A 151 18.19 -7.67 0.56
C GLU A 151 17.13 -8.17 -0.44
N ILE A 152 17.51 -8.34 -1.72
CA ILE A 152 16.64 -8.89 -2.76
C ILE A 152 16.25 -10.33 -2.44
N GLU A 153 17.21 -11.16 -2.04
CA GLU A 153 16.98 -12.55 -1.67
C GLU A 153 16.11 -12.68 -0.41
N GLU A 154 16.35 -11.86 0.62
CA GLU A 154 15.50 -11.81 1.81
C GLU A 154 14.06 -11.43 1.48
N ARG A 155 13.86 -10.40 0.64
CA ARG A 155 12.53 -9.99 0.17
C ARG A 155 11.88 -11.08 -0.68
N GLN A 156 12.63 -11.71 -1.57
CA GLN A 156 12.17 -12.81 -2.40
C GLN A 156 11.66 -13.99 -1.57
N GLU A 157 12.39 -14.41 -0.53
CA GLU A 157 11.93 -15.49 0.35
C GLU A 157 10.67 -15.10 1.12
N ALA A 158 10.59 -13.86 1.63
CA ALA A 158 9.37 -13.36 2.27
C ALA A 158 8.14 -13.36 1.35
N ILE A 159 8.31 -12.94 0.09
CA ILE A 159 7.27 -12.98 -0.95
C ILE A 159 6.85 -14.42 -1.25
N LYS A 160 7.82 -15.34 -1.39
CA LYS A 160 7.55 -16.78 -1.57
C LYS A 160 6.73 -17.35 -0.42
N GLU A 161 7.08 -17.03 0.82
CA GLU A 161 6.34 -17.47 2.00
C GLU A 161 4.91 -16.94 2.00
N LEU A 162 4.70 -15.64 1.75
CA LEU A 162 3.38 -15.02 1.74
C LEU A 162 2.52 -15.53 0.57
N SER A 163 3.11 -15.82 -0.59
CA SER A 163 2.39 -16.40 -1.75
C SER A 163 1.74 -17.74 -1.43
N LYS A 164 2.30 -18.49 -0.46
CA LYS A 164 1.80 -19.79 0.00
C LYS A 164 0.73 -19.69 1.09
N LYS A 165 0.36 -18.47 1.51
CA LYS A 165 -0.61 -18.19 2.58
C LYS A 165 -1.81 -17.36 2.10
N PRO A 166 -2.53 -17.76 1.04
CA PRO A 166 -3.59 -16.95 0.44
C PRO A 166 -4.72 -16.63 1.44
N GLU A 167 -5.11 -17.57 2.31
CA GLU A 167 -6.17 -17.34 3.30
C GLU A 167 -5.77 -16.28 4.34
N TRP A 168 -4.52 -16.32 4.81
CA TRP A 168 -3.99 -15.32 5.74
C TRP A 168 -3.92 -13.94 5.08
N ASN A 169 -3.43 -13.86 3.84
CA ASN A 169 -3.36 -12.62 3.06
C ASN A 169 -4.76 -11.99 2.88
N ILE A 170 -5.77 -12.81 2.56
CA ILE A 170 -7.16 -12.36 2.41
C ILE A 170 -7.70 -11.80 3.74
N ARG A 171 -7.46 -12.49 4.86
CA ARG A 171 -7.88 -12.01 6.19
C ARG A 171 -7.19 -10.71 6.57
N PHE A 172 -5.88 -10.59 6.31
CA PHE A 172 -5.13 -9.36 6.51
C PHE A 172 -5.75 -8.20 5.72
N LEU A 173 -5.91 -8.36 4.41
CA LEU A 173 -6.42 -7.31 3.52
C LEU A 173 -7.88 -6.94 3.82
N ALA A 174 -8.70 -7.89 4.28
CA ALA A 174 -10.09 -7.62 4.68
C ALA A 174 -10.19 -6.82 5.98
N ASN A 175 -9.28 -7.07 6.94
CA ASN A 175 -9.18 -6.25 8.14
C ASN A 175 -8.59 -4.86 7.80
N ALA A 176 -7.56 -4.79 6.95
CA ALA A 176 -7.00 -3.53 6.47
C ALA A 176 -8.05 -2.67 5.75
N LYS A 177 -8.90 -3.28 4.91
CA LYS A 177 -10.01 -2.59 4.22
C LYS A 177 -10.99 -1.93 5.20
N SER A 178 -11.20 -2.54 6.36
CA SER A 178 -12.12 -2.01 7.37
C SER A 178 -11.61 -0.74 8.07
N LEU A 179 -10.34 -0.38 7.88
CA LEU A 179 -9.77 0.83 8.45
C LEU A 179 -10.26 2.10 7.75
N GLU A 180 -10.65 2.02 6.46
CA GLU A 180 -11.14 3.16 5.66
C GLU A 180 -10.21 4.39 5.75
N LEU A 181 -8.89 4.18 5.71
CA LEU A 181 -7.89 5.25 5.80
C LEU A 181 -7.88 6.07 4.50
N GLN A 182 -8.39 7.29 4.58
CA GLN A 182 -8.38 8.25 3.46
C GLN A 182 -7.26 9.29 3.56
N ASP A 183 -6.67 9.47 4.75
CA ASP A 183 -5.67 10.50 5.00
C ASP A 183 -4.38 9.91 5.58
N LYS A 184 -3.25 10.52 5.22
CA LYS A 184 -1.89 10.05 5.57
C LYS A 184 -1.51 10.37 7.01
N SER A 185 -2.26 11.26 7.66
CA SER A 185 -1.93 11.80 8.98
C SER A 185 -2.21 10.82 10.13
N LEU A 186 -1.49 9.69 10.13
CA LEU A 186 -1.47 8.78 11.27
C LEU A 186 -0.61 9.39 12.37
N LEU A 187 -1.26 9.78 13.47
CA LEU A 187 -0.64 10.29 14.70
C LEU A 187 0.56 11.22 14.43
N THR A 188 0.34 12.34 13.75
CA THR A 188 1.41 13.21 13.25
C THR A 188 2.19 13.97 14.33
N ASN A 189 1.83 13.85 15.60
CA ASN A 189 2.47 14.60 16.68
C ASN A 189 2.80 13.67 17.84
N LYS A 190 4.10 13.55 18.16
CA LYS A 190 4.56 12.98 19.43
C LYS A 190 3.78 13.63 20.57
N LEU A 191 3.05 12.81 21.33
CA LEU A 191 2.24 13.32 22.42
C LEU A 191 3.14 13.58 23.62
N SER A 192 3.48 14.84 23.84
CA SER A 192 4.05 15.33 25.10
C SER A 192 2.98 16.18 25.81
N VAL A 193 2.36 15.58 26.83
CA VAL A 193 1.42 16.28 27.71
C VAL A 193 1.90 16.08 29.13
N ASP A 194 2.49 17.14 29.69
CA ASP A 194 2.99 17.11 31.06
C ASP A 194 1.85 17.31 32.05
N PHE A 195 1.75 16.37 32.97
CA PHE A 195 0.88 16.44 34.13
C PHE A 195 1.73 16.44 35.41
N PRO A 196 1.37 17.23 36.44
CA PRO A 196 1.93 17.04 37.78
C PRO A 196 1.34 15.76 38.37
N TRP A 197 1.97 14.62 38.09
CA TRP A 197 1.40 13.27 38.31
C TRP A 197 0.90 13.04 39.74
N LYS A 198 1.62 13.53 40.75
CA LYS A 198 1.22 13.43 42.17
C LYS A 198 -0.06 14.21 42.48
N LEU A 199 -0.15 15.45 41.99
CA LEU A 199 -1.32 16.31 42.21
C LEU A 199 -2.54 15.76 41.48
N VAL A 200 -2.38 15.35 40.23
CA VAL A 200 -3.48 14.85 39.40
C VAL A 200 -3.99 13.50 39.89
N SER A 201 -3.11 12.58 40.30
CA SER A 201 -3.54 11.31 40.91
C SER A 201 -4.31 11.51 42.20
N THR A 202 -3.91 12.48 43.03
CA THR A 202 -4.65 12.83 44.25
C THR A 202 -6.05 13.38 43.91
N ILE A 203 -6.13 14.31 42.94
CA ILE A 203 -7.41 14.90 42.49
C ILE A 203 -8.36 13.81 41.95
N LEU A 204 -7.84 12.88 41.14
CA LEU A 204 -8.62 11.78 40.55
C LEU A 204 -9.15 10.75 41.57
N ILE A 205 -8.70 10.80 42.82
CA ILE A 205 -9.19 9.95 43.91
C ILE A 205 -10.08 10.76 44.86
N VAL A 206 -9.58 11.90 45.36
CA VAL A 206 -10.24 12.68 46.41
C VAL A 206 -11.59 13.23 45.94
N ILE A 207 -11.67 13.78 44.72
CA ILE A 207 -12.90 14.43 44.23
C ILE A 207 -14.01 13.38 44.00
N PRO A 208 -13.77 12.26 43.30
CA PRO A 208 -14.80 11.23 43.16
C PRO A 208 -15.25 10.60 44.47
N VAL A 209 -14.32 10.34 45.41
CA VAL A 209 -14.68 9.81 46.75
C VAL A 209 -15.57 10.80 47.51
N THR A 210 -15.24 12.10 47.44
CA THR A 210 -16.04 13.15 48.08
C THR A 210 -17.43 13.26 47.43
N ASN A 211 -17.51 13.18 46.11
CA ASN A 211 -18.78 13.19 45.37
C ASN A 211 -19.68 12.00 45.78
N ILE A 212 -19.12 10.79 45.86
CA ILE A 212 -19.85 9.60 46.31
C ILE A 212 -20.34 9.79 47.75
N LEU A 213 -19.47 10.25 48.67
CA LEU A 213 -19.84 10.46 50.07
C LEU A 213 -20.98 11.46 50.22
N LEU A 214 -20.91 12.60 49.54
CA LEU A 214 -21.96 13.63 49.56
C LEU A 214 -23.27 13.12 48.95
N LEU A 215 -23.19 12.37 47.86
CA LEU A 215 -24.37 11.75 47.23
C LEU A 215 -25.01 10.71 48.16
N THR A 216 -24.22 9.86 48.81
CA THR A 216 -24.72 8.88 49.80
C THR A 216 -25.38 9.58 50.98
N LEU A 217 -24.79 10.66 51.50
CA LEU A 217 -25.40 11.45 52.57
C LEU A 217 -26.73 12.09 52.17
N ALA A 218 -26.85 12.56 50.92
CA ALA A 218 -28.11 13.08 50.40
C ALA A 218 -29.19 11.98 50.31
N ILE A 219 -28.83 10.77 49.88
CA ILE A 219 -29.73 9.62 49.80
C ILE A 219 -30.21 9.18 51.20
N LEU A 220 -29.30 9.10 52.18
CA LEU A 220 -29.63 8.72 53.56
C LEU A 220 -30.51 9.76 54.28
N LYS A 221 -30.66 10.96 53.71
CA LYS A 221 -31.49 12.05 54.22
C LYS A 221 -32.69 12.32 53.31
N ASP A 222 -33.23 11.27 52.69
CA ASP A 222 -34.42 11.31 51.82
C ASP A 222 -34.35 12.42 50.76
N PHE A 223 -33.19 12.55 50.11
CA PHE A 223 -32.96 13.57 49.08
C PHE A 223 -33.14 15.01 49.58
N SER A 224 -32.74 15.29 50.83
CA SER A 224 -32.77 16.64 51.41
C SER A 224 -32.14 17.69 50.47
N PRO A 225 -32.85 18.81 50.18
CA PRO A 225 -32.37 19.84 49.26
C PRO A 225 -31.02 20.45 49.65
N VAL A 226 -30.71 20.51 50.95
CA VAL A 226 -29.45 21.07 51.46
C VAL A 226 -28.26 20.19 51.05
N PHE A 227 -28.35 18.87 51.28
CA PHE A 227 -27.27 17.94 50.96
C PHE A 227 -27.09 17.77 49.45
N LEU A 228 -28.18 17.75 48.69
CA LEU A 228 -28.12 17.79 47.22
C LEU A 228 -27.48 19.09 46.71
N GLY A 229 -27.82 20.24 47.30
CA GLY A 229 -27.21 21.53 46.96
C GLY A 229 -25.71 21.54 47.21
N ILE A 230 -25.24 21.01 48.35
CA ILE A 230 -23.81 20.91 48.67
C ILE A 230 -23.09 19.98 47.68
N PHE A 231 -23.66 18.81 47.40
CA PHE A 231 -23.13 17.87 46.40
C PHE A 231 -22.98 18.54 45.03
N LEU A 232 -24.03 19.19 44.53
CA LEU A 232 -24.02 19.85 43.23
C LEU A 232 -23.03 21.02 43.19
N ALA A 233 -23.02 21.87 44.22
CA ALA A 233 -22.09 23.00 44.32
C ALA A 233 -20.64 22.52 44.31
N PHE A 234 -20.28 21.53 45.14
CA PHE A 234 -18.94 20.97 45.18
C PHE A 234 -18.54 20.33 43.84
N SER A 235 -19.42 19.52 43.24
CA SER A 235 -19.16 18.82 41.97
C SER A 235 -18.98 19.80 40.81
N ILE A 236 -19.80 20.85 40.73
CA ILE A 236 -19.71 21.87 39.68
C ILE A 236 -18.46 22.73 39.87
N ILE A 237 -18.18 23.20 41.10
CA ILE A 237 -17.00 24.03 41.37
C ILE A 237 -15.72 23.25 41.09
N SER A 238 -15.61 22.02 41.58
CA SER A 238 -14.45 21.17 41.31
C SER A 238 -14.24 20.92 39.82
N LEU A 239 -15.32 20.67 39.07
CA LEU A 239 -15.26 20.51 37.62
C LEU A 239 -14.81 21.80 36.91
N LEU A 240 -15.31 22.97 37.31
CA LEU A 240 -14.89 24.25 36.75
C LEU A 240 -13.40 24.52 36.99
N VAL A 241 -12.91 24.24 38.19
CA VAL A 241 -11.48 24.40 38.54
C VAL A 241 -10.62 23.45 37.71
N VAL A 242 -11.01 22.17 37.59
CA VAL A 242 -10.30 21.17 36.79
C VAL A 242 -10.27 21.55 35.31
N ASN A 243 -11.43 21.90 34.74
CA ASN A 243 -11.52 22.29 33.33
C ASN A 243 -10.73 23.57 33.05
N SER A 244 -10.79 24.56 33.93
CA SER A 244 -9.99 25.80 33.79
C SER A 244 -8.49 25.48 33.78
N LYS A 245 -8.02 24.72 34.77
CA LYS A 245 -6.60 24.42 34.97
C LYS A 245 -6.01 23.50 33.89
N TYR A 246 -6.77 22.52 33.41
CA TYR A 246 -6.28 21.49 32.47
C TYR A 246 -6.89 21.58 31.06
N SER A 247 -7.57 22.68 30.73
CA SER A 247 -8.24 22.88 29.42
C SER A 247 -7.33 22.62 28.22
N LYS A 248 -6.08 23.10 28.25
CA LYS A 248 -5.10 22.92 27.16
C LYS A 248 -4.71 21.46 26.99
N GLN A 249 -4.45 20.76 28.09
CA GLN A 249 -4.07 19.34 28.09
C GLN A 249 -5.22 18.45 27.60
N LEU A 250 -6.45 18.72 28.04
CA LEU A 250 -7.65 18.01 27.59
C LEU A 250 -7.84 18.16 26.08
N LYS A 251 -7.77 19.39 25.56
CA LYS A 251 -7.92 19.67 24.12
C LYS A 251 -6.81 19.02 23.28
N LYS A 252 -5.54 19.17 23.70
CA LYS A 252 -4.39 18.62 22.97
C LYS A 252 -4.43 17.09 22.92
N SER A 253 -4.84 16.43 24.01
CA SER A 253 -4.86 14.96 24.07
C SER A 253 -5.95 14.37 23.17
N TYR A 254 -7.10 15.05 23.07
CA TYR A 254 -8.17 14.63 22.17
C TYR A 254 -7.81 14.82 20.69
N SER A 255 -7.09 15.90 20.35
CA SER A 255 -6.76 16.24 18.96
C SER A 255 -5.57 15.48 18.37
N VAL A 256 -4.82 14.71 19.16
CA VAL A 256 -3.67 13.93 18.66
C VAL A 256 -4.10 12.53 18.24
N VAL A 257 -5.16 11.99 18.86
CA VAL A 257 -5.73 10.67 18.56
C VAL A 257 -6.82 10.83 17.49
N ASN A 258 -6.38 10.95 16.24
CA ASN A 258 -7.24 11.28 15.10
C ASN A 258 -8.14 10.12 14.65
N LEU A 259 -7.74 8.88 14.93
CA LEU A 259 -8.51 7.71 14.52
C LEU A 259 -9.66 7.44 15.50
N ARG A 260 -10.72 6.83 14.96
CA ARG A 260 -11.84 6.32 15.76
C ARG A 260 -11.37 5.13 16.60
N SER A 261 -12.01 4.91 17.75
CA SER A 261 -11.74 3.74 18.60
C SER A 261 -11.86 2.41 17.84
N GLU A 262 -12.82 2.31 16.93
CA GLU A 262 -13.00 1.15 16.05
C GLU A 262 -11.78 0.91 15.14
N GLN A 263 -11.19 1.96 14.58
CA GLN A 263 -10.00 1.84 13.72
C GLN A 263 -8.79 1.33 14.51
N TYR A 264 -8.57 1.80 15.75
CA TYR A 264 -7.53 1.23 16.63
C TYR A 264 -7.81 -0.24 16.95
N SER A 265 -9.08 -0.60 17.21
CA SER A 265 -9.45 -2.00 17.43
C SER A 265 -9.10 -2.87 16.23
N ARG A 266 -9.31 -2.38 15.00
CA ARG A 266 -8.93 -3.09 13.77
C ARG A 266 -7.43 -3.19 13.59
N PHE A 267 -6.67 -2.14 13.90
CA PHE A 267 -5.21 -2.25 13.94
C PHE A 267 -4.73 -3.31 14.94
N SER A 268 -5.34 -3.36 16.12
CA SER A 268 -5.04 -4.42 17.11
C SER A 268 -5.32 -5.82 16.55
N GLU A 269 -6.45 -6.03 15.87
CA GLU A 269 -6.76 -7.30 15.19
C GLU A 269 -5.72 -7.65 14.13
N ILE A 270 -5.25 -6.68 13.34
CA ILE A 270 -4.22 -6.89 12.31
C ILE A 270 -2.87 -7.22 12.94
N PHE A 271 -2.44 -6.47 13.96
CA PHE A 271 -1.19 -6.77 14.66
C PHE A 271 -1.25 -8.13 15.34
N GLN A 272 -2.39 -8.50 15.91
CA GLN A 272 -2.58 -9.84 16.48
C GLN A 272 -2.49 -10.95 15.41
N LEU A 273 -2.97 -10.69 14.17
CA LEU A 273 -2.80 -11.63 13.06
C LEU A 273 -1.32 -11.81 12.69
N ILE A 274 -0.52 -10.74 12.72
CA ILE A 274 0.93 -10.83 12.46
C ILE A 274 1.64 -11.54 13.63
N GLU A 275 1.37 -11.13 14.87
CA GLU A 275 2.02 -11.65 16.08
C GLU A 275 1.80 -13.14 16.31
N ARG A 276 0.67 -13.69 15.84
CA ARG A 276 0.31 -15.12 16.00
C ARG A 276 0.75 -16.00 14.84
N GLU A 277 1.07 -15.41 13.69
CA GLU A 277 1.44 -16.18 12.50
C GLU A 277 2.85 -16.75 12.66
N VAL A 278 3.07 -17.96 12.12
CA VAL A 278 4.41 -18.57 12.10
C VAL A 278 5.07 -18.23 10.77
N PHE A 279 6.04 -17.32 10.84
CA PHE A 279 6.94 -16.98 9.74
C PHE A 279 8.26 -17.74 9.87
N ASN A 280 8.79 -18.19 8.73
CA ASN A 280 10.02 -18.97 8.64
C ASN A 280 11.17 -18.15 8.07
N THR A 281 10.87 -17.17 7.22
CA THR A 281 11.85 -16.35 6.51
C THR A 281 12.37 -15.20 7.38
N GLU A 282 13.62 -14.79 7.14
CA GLU A 282 14.32 -13.81 7.97
C GLU A 282 13.61 -12.45 7.97
N LEU A 283 13.26 -11.91 6.79
CA LEU A 283 12.58 -10.62 6.69
C LEU A 283 11.23 -10.61 7.41
N ASN A 284 10.37 -11.62 7.18
CA ASN A 284 9.07 -11.68 7.87
C ASN A 284 9.23 -11.83 9.39
N LYS A 285 10.20 -12.61 9.88
CA LYS A 285 10.50 -12.70 11.32
C LYS A 285 10.99 -11.37 11.89
N ASN A 286 11.86 -10.67 11.17
CA ASN A 286 12.38 -9.37 11.59
C ASN A 286 11.27 -8.32 11.68
N LEU A 287 10.32 -8.32 10.73
CA LEU A 287 9.14 -7.46 10.79
C LEU A 287 8.20 -7.82 11.94
N GLN A 288 7.92 -9.11 12.13
CA GLN A 288 7.12 -9.59 13.26
C GLN A 288 7.75 -9.19 14.60
N ALA A 289 9.07 -9.35 14.77
CA ALA A 289 9.78 -9.03 16.01
C ALA A 289 9.65 -7.55 16.44
N LYS A 290 9.51 -6.64 15.48
CA LYS A 290 9.26 -5.20 15.76
C LYS A 290 7.90 -4.96 16.43
N LEU A 291 6.94 -5.89 16.28
CA LEU A 291 5.62 -5.84 16.91
C LEU A 291 5.57 -6.60 18.24
N THR A 292 6.56 -7.46 18.55
CA THR A 292 6.44 -8.35 19.70
C THR A 292 7.01 -7.78 21.01
N HIS A 293 7.83 -6.73 20.94
CA HIS A 293 8.50 -6.14 22.10
C HIS A 293 8.42 -4.61 22.09
N PRO A 294 7.39 -4.00 22.72
CA PRO A 294 6.22 -4.63 23.36
C PRO A 294 5.18 -5.11 22.35
N MET A 295 4.26 -5.99 22.77
CA MET A 295 3.11 -6.46 21.97
C MET A 295 2.28 -5.29 21.44
N ALA A 296 2.36 -5.03 20.13
CA ALA A 296 1.66 -3.94 19.46
C ALA A 296 0.14 -4.08 19.60
N SER A 297 -0.40 -5.29 19.42
CA SER A 297 -1.84 -5.55 19.54
C SER A 297 -2.38 -5.17 20.92
N SER A 298 -1.70 -5.56 22.00
CA SER A 298 -2.12 -5.26 23.37
C SER A 298 -2.09 -3.76 23.67
N CYS A 299 -1.05 -3.07 23.20
CA CYS A 299 -0.92 -1.63 23.43
C CYS A 299 -1.95 -0.82 22.63
N ILE A 300 -2.22 -1.22 21.39
CA ILE A 300 -3.21 -0.57 20.52
C ILE A 300 -4.64 -0.90 20.96
N ASP A 301 -4.90 -2.10 21.51
CA ASP A 301 -6.18 -2.44 22.14
C ASP A 301 -6.46 -1.55 23.37
N LYS A 302 -5.46 -1.35 24.22
CA LYS A 302 -5.55 -0.40 25.34
C LYS A 302 -5.84 1.02 24.84
N LEU A 303 -5.17 1.45 23.77
CA LEU A 303 -5.43 2.75 23.15
C LEU A 303 -6.87 2.86 22.62
N SER A 304 -7.38 1.81 21.96
CA SER A 304 -8.78 1.73 21.51
C SER A 304 -9.75 1.88 22.70
N GLY A 305 -9.49 1.18 23.80
CA GLY A 305 -10.28 1.27 25.02
C GLY A 305 -10.29 2.68 25.63
N ILE A 306 -9.11 3.31 25.73
CA ILE A 306 -8.97 4.69 26.23
C ILE A 306 -9.70 5.67 25.31
N LYS A 307 -9.52 5.56 23.99
CA LYS A 307 -10.19 6.41 23.00
C LYS A 307 -11.71 6.25 23.08
N ARG A 308 -12.23 5.03 23.18
CA ARG A 308 -13.67 4.77 23.37
C ARG A 308 -14.20 5.43 24.64
N ASN A 309 -13.45 5.38 25.73
CA ASN A 309 -13.87 6.04 26.97
C ASN A 309 -13.80 7.58 26.89
N LEU A 310 -12.81 8.14 26.17
CA LEU A 310 -12.78 9.57 25.87
C LEU A 310 -14.00 9.98 25.03
N ASP A 311 -14.34 9.21 23.99
CA ASP A 311 -15.52 9.44 23.14
C ASP A 311 -16.82 9.38 23.98
N ASN A 312 -16.94 8.40 24.88
CA ASN A 312 -18.06 8.30 25.82
C ASN A 312 -18.16 9.52 26.75
N GLY A 313 -17.03 10.12 27.13
CA GLY A 313 -16.96 11.35 27.92
C GLY A 313 -17.59 12.57 27.23
N HIS A 314 -17.69 12.55 25.89
CA HIS A 314 -18.35 13.57 25.09
C HIS A 314 -19.82 13.25 24.78
N THR A 315 -20.35 12.11 25.25
CA THR A 315 -21.76 11.77 25.07
C THR A 315 -22.63 12.62 26.02
N PRO A 316 -23.66 13.36 25.54
CA PRO A 316 -24.33 14.42 26.31
C PRO A 316 -24.89 14.02 27.69
N LEU A 317 -25.47 12.82 27.82
CA LEU A 317 -26.06 12.37 29.09
C LEU A 317 -25.04 11.61 29.96
N PHE A 318 -24.52 10.50 29.43
CA PHE A 318 -23.56 9.67 30.16
C PHE A 318 -22.28 10.44 30.49
N GLY A 319 -21.69 11.12 29.50
CA GLY A 319 -20.45 11.87 29.65
C GLY A 319 -20.55 12.98 30.70
N SER A 320 -21.66 13.74 30.70
CA SER A 320 -21.89 14.79 31.70
C SER A 320 -21.97 14.22 33.12
N ILE A 321 -22.73 13.14 33.34
CA ILE A 321 -22.87 12.51 34.65
C ILE A 321 -21.56 11.87 35.10
N ALA A 322 -20.91 11.10 34.22
CA ALA A 322 -19.65 10.44 34.50
C ALA A 322 -18.54 11.45 34.80
N ASN A 323 -18.50 12.56 34.07
CA ASN A 323 -17.51 13.61 34.28
C ASN A 323 -17.76 14.41 35.56
N LEU A 324 -19.03 14.66 35.91
CA LEU A 324 -19.41 15.30 37.17
C LEU A 324 -19.01 14.44 38.38
N LEU A 325 -19.30 13.14 38.34
CA LEU A 325 -19.04 12.23 39.46
C LEU A 325 -17.57 11.82 39.56
N PHE A 326 -16.91 11.51 38.44
CA PHE A 326 -15.63 10.79 38.42
C PHE A 326 -14.48 11.54 37.74
N LEU A 327 -14.69 12.80 37.29
CA LEU A 327 -13.71 13.53 36.47
C LEU A 327 -13.26 12.73 35.24
N TRP A 328 -14.22 12.04 34.62
CA TRP A 328 -14.02 11.08 33.53
C TRP A 328 -13.06 11.56 32.45
N ASN A 329 -13.22 12.79 31.96
CA ASN A 329 -12.39 13.32 30.88
C ASN A 329 -10.93 13.50 31.32
N LEU A 330 -10.70 13.99 32.54
CA LEU A 330 -9.34 14.12 33.08
C LEU A 330 -8.71 12.74 33.29
N ARG A 331 -9.47 11.77 33.80
CA ARG A 331 -8.98 10.41 34.05
C ARG A 331 -8.43 9.76 32.78
N TYR A 332 -9.23 9.68 31.72
CA TYR A 332 -8.80 9.03 30.48
C TYR A 332 -7.77 9.85 29.69
N THR A 333 -7.73 11.17 29.90
CA THR A 333 -6.65 12.01 29.36
C THR A 333 -5.30 11.66 30.01
N VAL A 334 -5.29 11.45 31.33
CA VAL A 334 -4.08 11.07 32.08
C VAL A 334 -3.64 9.65 31.72
N GLU A 335 -4.57 8.71 31.57
CA GLU A 335 -4.28 7.35 31.10
C GLU A 335 -3.73 7.36 29.67
N LEU A 336 -4.31 8.17 28.77
CA LEU A 336 -3.80 8.37 27.42
C LEU A 336 -2.37 8.93 27.43
N ALA A 337 -2.09 9.97 28.22
CA ALA A 337 -0.76 10.56 28.31
C ALA A 337 0.30 9.56 28.79
N LYS A 338 -0.02 8.73 29.79
CA LYS A 338 0.87 7.65 30.25
C LYS A 338 1.13 6.60 29.16
N LEU A 339 0.09 6.17 28.46
CA LEU A 339 0.22 5.19 27.39
C LEU A 339 1.05 5.75 26.23
N MET A 340 0.78 6.99 25.81
CA MET A 340 1.48 7.62 24.70
C MET A 340 2.96 7.86 24.98
N ASN A 341 3.35 8.14 26.22
CA ASN A 341 4.77 8.20 26.60
C ASN A 341 5.52 6.89 26.28
N MET A 342 4.84 5.74 26.40
CA MET A 342 5.42 4.46 25.98
C MET A 342 5.30 4.24 24.47
N LEU A 343 4.17 4.63 23.86
CA LEU A 343 3.91 4.38 22.43
C LEU A 343 4.73 5.24 21.47
N ASN A 344 5.10 6.48 21.87
CA ASN A 344 5.78 7.45 21.00
C ASN A 344 7.09 6.94 20.38
N GLU A 345 7.74 5.92 20.97
CA GLU A 345 8.98 5.32 20.44
C GLU A 345 8.73 4.17 19.44
N HIS A 346 7.50 3.64 19.40
CA HIS A 346 7.17 2.41 18.69
C HIS A 346 6.09 2.59 17.61
N ILE A 347 5.16 3.53 17.79
CA ILE A 347 3.93 3.59 17.00
C ILE A 347 4.17 3.79 15.50
N ASP A 348 5.12 4.66 15.14
CA ASP A 348 5.50 4.89 13.74
C ASP A 348 6.11 3.62 13.12
N LYS A 349 6.92 2.89 13.90
CA LYS A 349 7.52 1.61 13.46
C LYS A 349 6.45 0.55 13.25
N TRP A 350 5.42 0.49 14.11
CA TRP A 350 4.34 -0.48 13.98
C TRP A 350 3.47 -0.22 12.75
N PHE A 351 3.13 1.04 12.48
CA PHE A 351 2.43 1.40 11.25
C PHE A 351 3.29 1.20 10.01
N GLY A 352 4.60 1.44 10.11
CA GLY A 352 5.57 1.07 9.07
C GLY A 352 5.54 -0.43 8.78
N VAL A 353 5.62 -1.28 9.80
CA VAL A 353 5.53 -2.74 9.65
C VAL A 353 4.19 -3.18 9.02
N PHE A 354 3.08 -2.56 9.42
CA PHE A 354 1.78 -2.81 8.80
C PHE A 354 1.82 -2.50 7.28
N ALA A 355 2.37 -1.35 6.91
CA ALA A 355 2.47 -0.92 5.52
C ALA A 355 3.42 -1.83 4.70
N GLU A 356 4.54 -2.25 5.29
CA GLU A 356 5.48 -3.20 4.70
C GLU A 356 4.81 -4.56 4.45
N TYR A 357 4.08 -5.12 5.41
CA TYR A 357 3.33 -6.37 5.20
C TYR A 357 2.27 -6.22 4.11
N GLU A 358 1.54 -5.10 4.05
CA GLU A 358 0.53 -4.88 3.03
C GLU A 358 1.13 -4.82 1.62
N ALA A 359 2.30 -4.20 1.46
CA ALA A 359 3.06 -4.18 0.21
C ALA A 359 3.61 -5.58 -0.15
N LEU A 360 4.24 -6.28 0.80
CA LEU A 360 4.75 -7.64 0.60
C LEU A 360 3.64 -8.65 0.26
N ILE A 361 2.45 -8.51 0.86
CA ILE A 361 1.27 -9.31 0.52
C ILE A 361 0.85 -9.06 -0.94
N SER A 362 0.88 -7.81 -1.41
CA SER A 362 0.56 -7.50 -2.82
C SER A 362 1.55 -8.16 -3.79
N LEU A 363 2.85 -8.11 -3.48
CA LEU A 363 3.89 -8.82 -4.24
C LEU A 363 3.71 -10.35 -4.16
N GLY A 364 3.37 -10.89 -2.99
CA GLY A 364 3.06 -12.31 -2.78
C GLY A 364 1.83 -12.78 -3.55
N ILE A 365 0.79 -11.93 -3.66
CA ILE A 365 -0.39 -12.20 -4.48
C ILE A 365 -0.02 -12.16 -5.96
N PHE A 366 0.83 -11.22 -6.39
CA PHE A 366 1.35 -11.20 -7.76
C PHE A 366 2.09 -12.51 -8.09
N ALA A 367 2.92 -13.02 -7.18
CA ALA A 367 3.57 -14.33 -7.34
C ALA A 367 2.55 -15.49 -7.39
N TYR A 368 1.56 -15.51 -6.49
CA TYR A 368 0.49 -16.53 -6.48
C TYR A 368 -0.32 -16.57 -7.78
N LYS A 369 -0.52 -15.40 -8.42
CA LYS A 369 -1.28 -15.27 -9.67
C LYS A 369 -0.49 -15.69 -10.91
N ASN A 370 0.84 -15.68 -10.85
CA ASN A 370 1.72 -15.97 -11.98
C ASN A 370 2.62 -17.18 -11.66
N PRO A 371 2.06 -18.39 -11.48
CA PRO A 371 2.85 -19.58 -11.15
C PRO A 371 3.84 -20.01 -12.25
N GLN A 372 3.66 -19.50 -13.47
CA GLN A 372 4.56 -19.71 -14.60
C GLN A 372 5.78 -18.77 -14.60
N TYR A 373 5.82 -17.76 -13.73
CA TYR A 373 6.96 -16.86 -13.60
C TYR A 373 7.99 -17.46 -12.65
N ASN A 374 9.27 -17.23 -12.96
CA ASN A 374 10.37 -17.76 -12.19
C ASN A 374 11.00 -16.69 -11.32
N TYR A 375 11.49 -17.09 -10.16
CA TYR A 375 12.24 -16.18 -9.29
C TYR A 375 13.65 -15.95 -9.87
N PRO A 376 14.08 -14.69 -10.00
CA PRO A 376 15.38 -14.38 -10.56
C PRO A 376 16.52 -14.74 -9.61
N VAL A 377 17.71 -14.88 -10.18
CA VAL A 377 18.94 -15.16 -9.44
C VAL A 377 19.81 -13.91 -9.41
N CYS A 378 20.01 -13.37 -8.21
CA CYS A 378 20.93 -12.26 -8.02
C CYS A 378 22.38 -12.76 -8.01
N ARG A 379 23.25 -12.18 -8.82
CA ARG A 379 24.63 -12.63 -9.00
C ARG A 379 25.56 -11.44 -9.10
N GLU A 380 26.55 -11.37 -8.21
CA GLU A 380 27.61 -10.35 -8.30
C GLU A 380 28.73 -10.74 -9.28
N ASP A 381 28.84 -12.04 -9.59
CA ASP A 381 29.91 -12.65 -10.39
C ASP A 381 29.62 -12.71 -11.90
N ILE A 382 28.41 -12.36 -12.33
CA ILE A 382 28.08 -12.25 -13.75
C ILE A 382 28.32 -10.83 -14.27
N GLY A 383 28.50 -10.70 -15.59
CA GLY A 383 28.76 -9.40 -16.22
C GLY A 383 27.68 -8.36 -15.92
N SER A 384 26.43 -8.67 -16.25
CA SER A 384 25.31 -7.77 -15.98
C SER A 384 23.94 -8.45 -15.99
N LEU A 385 23.49 -8.99 -17.13
CA LEU A 385 22.14 -9.54 -17.25
C LEU A 385 22.12 -10.71 -18.24
N GLN A 386 21.48 -11.80 -17.84
CA GLN A 386 21.23 -13.00 -18.63
C GLN A 386 19.77 -13.39 -18.46
N CYS A 387 19.03 -13.50 -19.54
CA CYS A 387 17.65 -13.98 -19.50
C CYS A 387 17.31 -14.83 -20.72
N LYS A 388 16.42 -15.80 -20.47
CA LYS A 388 15.92 -16.75 -21.47
C LYS A 388 14.40 -16.66 -21.54
N ASP A 389 13.87 -16.61 -22.76
CA ASP A 389 12.46 -16.47 -23.06
C ASP A 389 11.75 -15.34 -22.27
N ILE A 390 12.40 -14.17 -22.17
CA ILE A 390 11.86 -13.04 -21.42
C ILE A 390 10.64 -12.42 -22.13
N VAL A 391 9.56 -12.24 -21.39
CA VAL A 391 8.29 -11.66 -21.84
C VAL A 391 7.92 -10.42 -21.03
N HIS A 392 7.16 -9.52 -21.66
CA HIS A 392 6.68 -8.32 -21.00
C HIS A 392 5.49 -8.66 -20.06
N PRO A 393 5.55 -8.36 -18.74
CA PRO A 393 4.49 -8.75 -17.81
C PRO A 393 3.12 -8.11 -18.08
N LEU A 394 3.09 -6.95 -18.74
CA LEU A 394 1.84 -6.26 -19.12
C LEU A 394 1.23 -6.73 -20.45
N LEU A 395 1.91 -7.59 -21.23
CA LEU A 395 1.33 -8.13 -22.45
C LEU A 395 0.50 -9.38 -22.15
N ASP A 396 -0.58 -9.57 -22.92
CA ASP A 396 -1.38 -10.79 -22.88
C ASP A 396 -0.48 -12.03 -23.09
N SER A 397 -0.59 -13.04 -22.23
CA SER A 397 0.25 -14.24 -22.29
C SER A 397 0.14 -15.00 -23.62
N GLY A 398 -0.99 -14.88 -24.34
CA GLY A 398 -1.18 -15.48 -25.66
C GLY A 398 -0.59 -14.69 -26.83
N LYS A 399 -0.11 -13.47 -26.60
CA LYS A 399 0.49 -12.58 -27.62
C LYS A 399 1.95 -12.26 -27.36
N ALA A 400 2.42 -12.43 -26.13
CA ALA A 400 3.80 -12.15 -25.77
C ALA A 400 4.75 -13.17 -26.42
N ILE A 401 5.72 -12.67 -27.19
CA ILE A 401 6.79 -13.48 -27.77
C ILE A 401 8.03 -13.32 -26.88
N GLY A 402 8.49 -14.41 -26.27
CA GLY A 402 9.67 -14.40 -25.42
C GLY A 402 10.96 -14.27 -26.22
N ASN A 403 11.98 -13.66 -25.61
CA ASN A 403 13.27 -13.40 -26.26
C ASN A 403 14.42 -13.80 -25.34
N ASP A 404 15.50 -14.29 -25.93
CA ASP A 404 16.74 -14.52 -25.20
C ASP A 404 17.59 -13.25 -25.25
N PHE A 405 18.18 -12.87 -24.13
CA PHE A 405 19.04 -11.71 -24.08
C PHE A 405 20.17 -11.90 -23.08
N THR A 406 21.36 -11.51 -23.47
CA THR A 406 22.53 -11.51 -22.61
C THR A 406 23.34 -10.27 -22.91
N ILE A 407 23.67 -9.53 -21.87
CA ILE A 407 24.66 -8.45 -21.93
C ILE A 407 25.74 -8.78 -20.91
N GLY A 408 26.95 -9.00 -21.43
CA GLY A 408 28.12 -9.43 -20.67
C GLY A 408 28.73 -8.29 -19.84
N ASN A 409 30.01 -8.47 -19.46
CA ASN A 409 30.96 -7.61 -18.72
C ASN A 409 30.59 -6.16 -18.31
N THR A 410 31.36 -5.59 -17.39
CA THR A 410 31.25 -4.19 -16.99
C THR A 410 31.48 -3.24 -18.18
N LYS A 411 30.62 -2.22 -18.36
CA LYS A 411 30.71 -1.17 -19.40
C LYS A 411 30.40 -1.66 -20.82
N ASN A 412 29.22 -2.25 -20.99
CA ASN A 412 28.75 -2.74 -22.29
C ASN A 412 27.62 -1.89 -22.86
N ILE A 413 27.57 -1.84 -24.20
CA ILE A 413 26.54 -1.18 -25.00
C ILE A 413 26.00 -2.19 -26.01
N CYS A 414 24.72 -2.51 -25.91
CA CYS A 414 23.99 -3.26 -26.91
C CYS A 414 23.17 -2.31 -27.79
N ILE A 415 23.53 -2.22 -29.07
CA ILE A 415 22.79 -1.45 -30.06
C ILE A 415 21.73 -2.36 -30.70
N VAL A 416 20.46 -1.98 -30.55
CA VAL A 416 19.31 -2.71 -31.10
C VAL A 416 18.75 -1.98 -32.32
N THR A 417 18.84 -2.61 -33.48
CA THR A 417 18.34 -2.05 -34.75
C THR A 417 17.10 -2.77 -35.26
N GLY A 418 16.39 -2.16 -36.20
CA GLY A 418 15.17 -2.73 -36.80
C GLY A 418 14.21 -1.64 -37.26
N ALA A 419 13.28 -1.97 -38.15
CA ALA A 419 12.25 -1.05 -38.60
C ALA A 419 11.32 -0.58 -37.45
N ASN A 420 10.55 0.49 -37.66
CA ASN A 420 9.49 0.84 -36.73
C ASN A 420 8.44 -0.27 -36.69
N MET A 421 7.80 -0.46 -35.53
CA MET A 421 6.79 -1.51 -35.28
C MET A 421 7.32 -2.96 -35.18
N THR A 422 8.64 -3.20 -35.24
CA THR A 422 9.22 -4.56 -35.09
C THR A 422 9.36 -5.02 -33.63
N GLY A 423 9.05 -4.17 -32.65
CA GLY A 423 9.04 -4.52 -31.23
C GLY A 423 10.21 -3.98 -30.39
N LYS A 424 11.11 -3.15 -30.95
CA LYS A 424 12.28 -2.59 -30.24
C LYS A 424 11.93 -1.94 -28.89
N SER A 425 11.03 -0.96 -28.88
CA SER A 425 10.62 -0.25 -27.65
C SER A 425 9.93 -1.19 -26.66
N THR A 426 9.15 -2.16 -27.15
CA THR A 426 8.52 -3.18 -26.31
C THR A 426 9.57 -4.04 -25.62
N PHE A 427 10.59 -4.48 -26.35
CA PHE A 427 11.70 -5.26 -25.79
C PHE A 427 12.50 -4.47 -24.74
N LEU A 428 12.83 -3.21 -25.01
CA LEU A 428 13.48 -2.33 -24.03
C LEU A 428 12.66 -2.22 -22.73
N ARG A 429 11.34 -2.03 -22.83
CA ARG A 429 10.45 -2.04 -21.66
C ARG A 429 10.38 -3.39 -20.98
N THR A 430 10.41 -4.49 -21.73
CA THR A 430 10.44 -5.85 -21.17
C THR A 430 11.64 -6.03 -20.25
N ILE A 431 12.82 -5.59 -20.68
CA ILE A 431 14.03 -5.65 -19.85
C ILE A 431 13.85 -4.79 -18.59
N GLY A 432 13.49 -3.51 -18.75
CA GLY A 432 13.36 -2.58 -17.62
C GLY A 432 12.32 -3.01 -16.58
N VAL A 433 11.13 -3.44 -17.02
CA VAL A 433 10.04 -3.86 -16.12
C VAL A 433 10.41 -5.15 -15.37
N ASN A 434 11.05 -6.11 -16.02
CA ASN A 434 11.51 -7.33 -15.33
C ASN A 434 12.68 -7.05 -14.38
N LEU A 435 13.56 -6.08 -14.67
CA LEU A 435 14.57 -5.61 -13.70
C LEU A 435 13.91 -4.99 -12.46
N VAL A 436 12.89 -4.15 -12.61
CA VAL A 436 12.14 -3.58 -11.48
C VAL A 436 11.49 -4.67 -10.64
N LEU A 437 10.89 -5.68 -11.27
CA LEU A 437 10.34 -6.85 -10.57
C LEU A 437 11.43 -7.63 -9.83
N ALA A 438 12.54 -7.92 -10.52
CA ALA A 438 13.62 -8.73 -9.99
C ALA A 438 14.30 -8.10 -8.78
N MET A 439 14.61 -6.81 -8.87
CA MET A 439 15.18 -6.02 -7.78
C MET A 439 14.20 -5.77 -6.63
N ASN A 440 12.92 -6.11 -6.80
CA ASN A 440 11.92 -6.12 -5.74
C ASN A 440 11.64 -7.54 -5.20
N GLY A 441 12.42 -8.55 -5.59
CA GLY A 441 12.26 -9.93 -5.15
C GLY A 441 11.03 -10.64 -5.72
N CYS A 442 10.38 -10.06 -6.74
CA CYS A 442 9.24 -10.68 -7.41
C CYS A 442 9.68 -11.72 -8.44
N PRO A 443 8.83 -12.72 -8.74
CA PRO A 443 9.05 -13.56 -9.89
C PRO A 443 8.88 -12.75 -11.18
N VAL A 444 9.67 -13.09 -12.19
CA VAL A 444 9.75 -12.40 -13.49
C VAL A 444 9.20 -13.26 -14.61
N GLY A 445 8.75 -12.61 -15.68
CA GLY A 445 8.26 -13.27 -16.88
C GLY A 445 9.43 -13.76 -17.74
N ALA A 446 10.13 -14.80 -17.31
CA ALA A 446 11.23 -15.43 -18.03
C ALA A 446 11.38 -16.90 -17.62
N GLU A 447 11.93 -17.74 -18.50
CA GLU A 447 12.34 -19.10 -18.16
C GLU A 447 13.53 -19.06 -17.19
N GLU A 448 14.53 -18.22 -17.50
CA GLU A 448 15.70 -17.98 -16.68
C GLU A 448 15.98 -16.47 -16.61
N PHE A 449 16.39 -15.97 -15.44
CA PHE A 449 16.75 -14.57 -15.25
C PHE A 449 17.83 -14.45 -14.18
N ALA A 450 19.04 -14.07 -14.58
CA ALA A 450 20.16 -13.79 -13.69
C ALA A 450 20.67 -12.37 -13.93
N PHE A 451 20.87 -11.61 -12.86
CA PHE A 451 21.22 -10.19 -12.97
C PHE A 451 22.14 -9.74 -11.84
N ARG A 452 22.96 -8.71 -12.12
CA ARG A 452 23.72 -7.95 -11.13
C ARG A 452 22.95 -6.66 -10.80
N PRO A 453 22.52 -6.42 -9.55
CA PRO A 453 21.72 -5.24 -9.24
C PRO A 453 22.46 -3.93 -9.50
N MET A 454 21.81 -3.02 -10.22
CA MET A 454 22.29 -1.67 -10.53
C MET A 454 21.09 -0.73 -10.63
N HIS A 455 21.30 0.58 -10.49
CA HIS A 455 20.21 1.54 -10.64
C HIS A 455 19.70 1.58 -12.09
N ILE A 456 18.40 1.80 -12.28
CA ILE A 456 17.81 1.84 -13.62
C ILE A 456 17.68 3.30 -14.07
N PHE A 457 18.11 3.55 -15.29
CA PHE A 457 17.95 4.82 -15.97
C PHE A 457 17.40 4.58 -17.37
N THR A 458 16.34 5.28 -17.74
CA THR A 458 15.79 5.21 -19.09
C THR A 458 15.75 6.56 -19.76
N SER A 459 15.75 6.59 -21.09
CA SER A 459 15.35 7.77 -21.87
C SER A 459 14.64 7.26 -23.12
N MET A 460 13.32 7.08 -23.01
CA MET A 460 12.49 6.54 -24.09
C MET A 460 11.36 7.47 -24.52
N ARG A 461 10.72 8.16 -23.56
CA ARG A 461 9.67 9.14 -23.81
C ARG A 461 10.12 10.48 -23.27
N THR A 462 10.17 11.47 -24.14
CA THR A 462 10.33 12.87 -23.75
C THR A 462 8.95 13.43 -23.40
N SER A 463 8.79 13.83 -22.14
CA SER A 463 7.60 14.55 -21.70
C SER A 463 7.61 15.96 -22.23
N ASP A 464 6.54 16.40 -22.87
CA ASP A 464 6.23 17.82 -22.93
C ASP A 464 6.01 18.34 -21.50
N SER A 465 6.68 19.43 -21.18
CA SER A 465 6.18 20.40 -20.23
C SER A 465 5.99 21.68 -21.03
N LEU A 466 4.75 21.92 -21.50
CA LEU A 466 4.36 23.22 -22.03
C LEU A 466 4.59 24.33 -20.99
N SER A 467 4.64 23.99 -19.70
CA SER A 467 4.90 24.90 -18.59
C SER A 467 6.36 25.32 -18.41
N ASP A 468 7.35 24.48 -18.77
CA ASP A 468 8.78 24.78 -18.59
C ASP A 468 9.42 25.52 -19.78
N GLY A 469 8.68 25.74 -20.88
CA GLY A 469 9.17 26.50 -22.05
C GLY A 469 10.43 25.92 -22.71
N SER A 470 10.90 24.74 -22.31
CA SER A 470 12.11 24.10 -22.84
C SER A 470 11.79 23.29 -24.10
N SER A 471 12.56 23.49 -25.18
CA SER A 471 12.46 22.65 -26.37
C SER A 471 12.70 21.18 -26.04
N TYR A 472 12.03 20.27 -26.77
CA TYR A 472 12.19 18.81 -26.70
C TYR A 472 13.66 18.38 -26.57
N PHE A 473 14.51 18.97 -27.40
CA PHE A 473 15.94 18.69 -27.44
C PHE A 473 16.65 19.07 -26.15
N ASN A 474 16.32 20.22 -25.54
CA ASN A 474 16.95 20.65 -24.29
C ASN A 474 16.59 19.74 -23.11
N ALA A 475 15.33 19.30 -23.02
CA ALA A 475 14.90 18.35 -21.98
C ALA A 475 15.65 17.01 -22.11
N GLU A 476 15.84 16.54 -23.34
CA GLU A 476 16.61 15.33 -23.63
C GLU A 476 18.11 15.50 -23.26
N ILE A 477 18.74 16.61 -23.62
CA ILE A 477 20.14 16.91 -23.24
C ILE A 477 20.30 16.96 -21.71
N LYS A 478 19.38 17.60 -20.99
CA LYS A 478 19.40 17.62 -19.51
C LYS A 478 19.29 16.20 -18.92
N ARG A 479 18.49 15.33 -19.53
CA ARG A 479 18.34 13.93 -19.10
C ARG A 479 19.63 13.13 -19.34
N LEU A 480 20.25 13.27 -20.52
CA LEU A 480 21.55 12.64 -20.81
C LEU A 480 22.67 13.18 -19.89
N LYS A 481 22.65 14.47 -19.55
CA LYS A 481 23.58 15.07 -18.58
C LYS A 481 23.44 14.42 -17.21
N SER A 482 22.22 14.28 -16.69
CA SER A 482 21.96 13.64 -15.40
C SER A 482 22.44 12.18 -15.35
N LEU A 483 22.30 11.43 -16.45
CA LEU A 483 22.88 10.09 -16.57
C LEU A 483 24.40 10.13 -16.42
N VAL A 484 25.08 11.03 -17.13
CA VAL A 484 26.55 11.17 -17.06
C VAL A 484 26.99 11.54 -15.66
N GLU A 485 26.33 12.50 -15.02
CA GLU A 485 26.59 12.91 -13.63
C GLU A 485 26.44 11.72 -12.66
N THR A 486 25.40 10.91 -12.83
CA THR A 486 25.18 9.69 -12.00
C THR A 486 26.32 8.68 -12.14
N LEU A 487 26.81 8.46 -13.37
CA LEU A 487 27.97 7.60 -13.59
C LEU A 487 29.25 8.21 -13.00
N GLU A 488 29.45 9.52 -13.10
CA GLU A 488 30.60 10.22 -12.51
C GLU A 488 30.61 10.10 -10.97
N GLU A 489 29.44 10.08 -10.34
CA GLU A 489 29.22 9.82 -8.91
C GLU A 489 29.43 8.36 -8.49
N LYS A 490 29.92 7.50 -9.40
CA LYS A 490 30.21 6.07 -9.15
C LYS A 490 28.98 5.21 -8.88
N ILE A 491 27.81 5.62 -9.36
CA ILE A 491 26.58 4.86 -9.23
C ILE A 491 26.42 3.96 -10.48
N PRO A 492 26.45 2.62 -10.35
CA PRO A 492 26.29 1.72 -11.49
C PRO A 492 24.88 1.76 -12.09
N LEU A 493 24.77 1.66 -13.43
CA LEU A 493 23.49 1.81 -14.14
C LEU A 493 23.16 0.72 -15.16
N TYR A 494 21.89 0.29 -15.14
CA TYR A 494 21.19 -0.19 -16.34
C TYR A 494 20.66 1.01 -17.10
N ILE A 495 21.16 1.24 -18.31
CA ILE A 495 20.81 2.36 -19.17
C ILE A 495 19.95 1.84 -20.33
N ILE A 496 18.72 2.35 -20.47
CA ILE A 496 17.79 1.95 -21.53
C ILE A 496 17.41 3.18 -22.35
N LEU A 497 17.89 3.26 -23.58
CA LEU A 497 17.71 4.41 -24.46
C LEU A 497 16.91 4.01 -25.69
N ASP A 498 15.92 4.82 -26.07
CA ASP A 498 15.13 4.60 -27.28
C ASP A 498 15.22 5.83 -28.18
N GLU A 499 16.09 5.75 -29.19
CA GLU A 499 16.37 6.79 -30.17
C GLU A 499 16.73 8.14 -29.51
N ILE A 500 18.00 8.34 -29.13
CA ILE A 500 18.41 9.61 -28.54
C ILE A 500 18.60 10.72 -29.58
N LEU A 501 18.53 11.97 -29.13
CA LEU A 501 18.79 13.19 -29.88
C LEU A 501 17.85 13.36 -31.09
N LYS A 502 16.55 13.03 -30.96
CA LYS A 502 15.60 13.09 -32.09
C LYS A 502 15.33 14.50 -32.62
N GLY A 503 15.62 15.53 -31.81
CA GLY A 503 15.29 16.93 -32.10
C GLY A 503 16.31 17.70 -32.96
N THR A 504 17.32 17.04 -33.54
CA THR A 504 18.36 17.67 -34.36
C THR A 504 18.47 17.04 -35.75
N ASN A 505 19.34 17.58 -36.62
CA ASN A 505 19.59 17.01 -37.95
C ASN A 505 20.23 15.61 -37.85
N SER A 506 20.09 14.80 -38.90
CA SER A 506 20.51 13.38 -38.88
C SER A 506 22.01 13.20 -38.68
N THR A 507 22.84 14.11 -39.19
CA THR A 507 24.30 14.07 -39.04
C THR A 507 24.74 14.35 -37.60
N ASP A 508 24.19 15.39 -36.98
CA ASP A 508 24.49 15.78 -35.60
C ASP A 508 23.93 14.74 -34.61
N LYS A 509 22.79 14.13 -34.93
CA LYS A 509 22.21 13.04 -34.15
C LYS A 509 23.14 11.83 -34.10
N LEU A 510 23.65 11.38 -35.25
CA LEU A 510 24.56 10.25 -35.33
C LEU A 510 25.88 10.53 -34.59
N GLU A 511 26.52 11.65 -34.91
CA GLU A 511 27.80 12.04 -34.28
C GLU A 511 27.64 12.29 -32.78
N GLY A 512 26.58 12.99 -32.37
CA GLY A 512 26.25 13.23 -30.97
C GLY A 512 26.03 11.93 -30.20
N SER A 513 25.29 10.97 -30.78
CA SER A 513 25.07 9.66 -30.17
C SER A 513 26.37 8.88 -30.01
N ARG A 514 27.23 8.89 -31.04
CA ARG A 514 28.55 8.23 -31.01
C ARG A 514 29.47 8.83 -29.94
N LEU A 515 29.52 10.16 -29.86
CA LEU A 515 30.32 10.87 -28.86
C LEU A 515 29.80 10.65 -27.44
N PHE A 516 28.49 10.63 -27.26
CA PHE A 516 27.86 10.33 -25.97
C PHE A 516 28.18 8.91 -25.50
N LEU A 517 28.00 7.91 -26.36
CA LEU A 517 28.31 6.51 -26.04
C LEU A 517 29.80 6.31 -25.72
N ARG A 518 30.68 7.00 -26.45
CA ARG A 518 32.11 7.03 -26.12
C ARG A 518 32.37 7.65 -24.74
N ARG A 519 31.75 8.81 -24.46
CA ARG A 519 31.92 9.51 -23.19
C ARG A 519 31.56 8.63 -22.00
N ILE A 520 30.46 7.88 -22.05
CA ILE A 520 30.07 6.99 -20.95
C ILE A 520 31.01 5.78 -20.80
N MET A 521 31.54 5.24 -21.91
CA MET A 521 32.56 4.17 -21.86
C MET A 521 33.86 4.64 -21.17
N ASP A 522 34.24 5.89 -21.36
CA ASP A 522 35.44 6.49 -20.75
C ASP A 522 35.28 6.72 -19.22
N ILE A 523 34.07 6.64 -18.67
CA ILE A 523 33.83 6.82 -17.23
C ILE A 523 34.22 5.55 -16.48
N ASN A 524 34.90 5.71 -15.33
CA ASN A 524 35.29 4.58 -14.50
C ASN A 524 34.20 4.13 -13.53
N THR A 525 33.05 3.71 -14.08
CA THR A 525 31.88 3.19 -13.36
C THR A 525 31.22 2.11 -14.21
N ASP A 526 30.71 1.05 -13.58
CA ASP A 526 30.06 -0.05 -14.29
C ASP A 526 28.70 0.39 -14.84
N PHE A 527 28.40 0.01 -16.08
CA PHE A 527 27.06 0.18 -16.64
C PHE A 527 26.75 -0.90 -17.68
N SER A 528 25.47 -1.03 -18.00
CA SER A 528 24.96 -1.82 -19.11
C SER A 528 23.92 -1.02 -19.87
N CYS A 529 24.28 -0.62 -21.08
CA CYS A 529 23.46 0.22 -21.94
C CYS A 529 22.79 -0.62 -23.02
N ILE A 530 21.49 -0.45 -23.20
CA ILE A 530 20.74 -0.96 -24.35
C ILE A 530 20.16 0.25 -25.06
N ILE A 531 20.55 0.45 -26.32
CA ILE A 531 20.11 1.58 -27.13
C ILE A 531 19.40 1.08 -28.38
N ALA A 532 18.12 1.42 -28.53
CA ALA A 532 17.43 1.23 -29.80
C ALA A 532 17.68 2.42 -30.72
N THR A 533 17.98 2.14 -32.00
CA THR A 533 18.18 3.18 -33.01
C THR A 533 17.72 2.72 -34.40
N HIS A 534 17.38 3.69 -35.25
CA HIS A 534 17.23 3.50 -36.70
C HIS A 534 18.49 3.91 -37.48
N ASP A 535 19.46 4.54 -36.83
CA ASP A 535 20.69 4.99 -37.48
C ASP A 535 21.67 3.82 -37.61
N LEU A 536 21.56 3.07 -38.71
CA LEU A 536 22.46 1.94 -39.02
C LEU A 536 23.96 2.27 -38.89
N PRO A 537 24.46 3.46 -39.28
CA PRO A 537 25.88 3.78 -39.12
C PRO A 537 26.36 3.75 -37.66
N LEU A 538 25.47 3.89 -36.66
CA LEU A 538 25.86 3.77 -35.26
C LEU A 538 26.37 2.35 -34.92
N THR A 539 25.90 1.34 -35.65
CA THR A 539 26.31 -0.07 -35.46
C THR A 539 27.78 -0.33 -35.79
N ASP A 540 28.44 0.57 -36.54
CA ASP A 540 29.87 0.48 -36.83
C ASP A 540 30.74 0.70 -35.57
N MET A 541 30.16 1.21 -34.48
CA MET A 541 30.84 1.26 -33.18
C MET A 541 31.26 -0.13 -32.71
N ALA A 542 30.51 -1.18 -33.01
CA ALA A 542 30.88 -2.57 -32.68
C ALA A 542 32.17 -3.04 -33.38
N LYS A 543 32.52 -2.45 -34.53
CA LYS A 543 33.80 -2.73 -35.21
C LYS A 543 34.96 -2.03 -34.52
N THR A 544 34.71 -0.84 -33.98
CA THR A 544 35.73 -0.03 -33.30
C THR A 544 35.97 -0.51 -31.86
N TYR A 545 34.92 -0.95 -31.17
CA TYR A 545 34.94 -1.35 -29.77
C TYR A 545 34.30 -2.75 -29.57
N PRO A 546 34.87 -3.82 -30.15
CA PRO A 546 34.25 -5.15 -30.17
C PRO A 546 34.09 -5.79 -28.79
N GLU A 547 34.89 -5.37 -27.80
CA GLU A 547 34.81 -5.86 -26.42
C GLU A 547 33.70 -5.19 -25.60
N ASN A 548 33.21 -4.01 -26.05
CA ASN A 548 32.25 -3.19 -25.30
C ASN A 548 30.91 -3.02 -26.03
N VAL A 549 30.88 -3.18 -27.36
CA VAL A 549 29.72 -2.86 -28.18
C VAL A 549 29.27 -4.07 -28.99
N SER A 550 28.02 -4.48 -28.80
CA SER A 550 27.37 -5.57 -29.54
C SER A 550 26.16 -5.08 -30.31
N ASN A 551 25.87 -5.69 -31.46
CA ASN A 551 24.70 -5.36 -32.28
C ASN A 551 23.68 -6.50 -32.23
N LEU A 552 22.42 -6.14 -31.96
CA LEU A 552 21.26 -7.00 -32.10
C LEU A 552 20.23 -6.33 -33.03
N CYS A 553 19.32 -7.12 -33.59
CA CYS A 553 18.27 -6.59 -34.44
C CYS A 553 16.94 -7.34 -34.33
N PHE A 554 15.86 -6.63 -34.66
CA PHE A 554 14.58 -7.20 -35.02
C PHE A 554 14.39 -7.06 -36.53
N GLU A 555 14.30 -8.20 -37.21
CA GLU A 555 14.20 -8.27 -38.67
C GLU A 555 12.74 -8.42 -39.12
N LEU A 556 12.42 -7.86 -40.29
CA LEU A 556 11.16 -8.12 -40.98
C LEU A 556 11.33 -9.31 -41.91
N ASP A 557 10.48 -10.33 -41.76
CA ASP A 557 10.43 -11.45 -42.68
C ASP A 557 9.39 -11.14 -43.78
N GLU A 558 9.68 -11.53 -45.02
CA GLU A 558 8.73 -11.42 -46.13
C GLU A 558 7.93 -12.73 -46.24
N LYS A 559 6.60 -12.64 -46.09
CA LYS A 559 5.68 -13.76 -46.30
C LYS A 559 4.53 -13.32 -47.18
N ASN A 560 4.34 -14.02 -48.30
CA ASN A 560 3.26 -13.75 -49.27
C ASN A 560 3.21 -12.29 -49.78
N GLY A 561 4.36 -11.63 -49.90
CA GLY A 561 4.46 -10.22 -50.32
C GLY A 561 4.14 -9.19 -49.22
N GLU A 562 3.86 -9.65 -47.99
CA GLU A 562 3.70 -8.79 -46.81
C GLU A 562 4.94 -8.87 -45.92
N LEU A 563 5.35 -7.71 -45.38
CA LEU A 563 6.42 -7.61 -44.39
C LEU A 563 5.84 -7.88 -43.00
N ILE A 564 6.25 -8.97 -42.37
CA ILE A 564 5.74 -9.40 -41.07
C ILE A 564 6.90 -9.49 -40.07
N SER A 565 6.71 -8.94 -38.87
CA SER A 565 7.64 -9.14 -37.75
C SER A 565 7.27 -10.41 -36.99
N ASN A 566 8.25 -11.26 -36.75
CA ASN A 566 8.11 -12.40 -35.83
C ASN A 566 8.43 -12.04 -34.36
N TYR A 567 8.82 -10.78 -34.12
CA TYR A 567 9.20 -10.23 -32.81
C TYR A 567 10.31 -11.01 -32.07
N LYS A 568 11.18 -11.72 -32.82
CA LYS A 568 12.36 -12.41 -32.29
C LYS A 568 13.63 -11.60 -32.52
N LEU A 569 14.38 -11.41 -31.44
CA LEU A 569 15.69 -10.77 -31.40
C LEU A 569 16.72 -11.69 -32.08
N LYS A 570 17.52 -11.12 -32.98
CA LYS A 570 18.59 -11.81 -33.71
C LYS A 570 19.90 -11.07 -33.50
N SER A 571 21.02 -11.79 -33.60
CA SER A 571 22.35 -11.18 -33.55
C SER A 571 22.66 -10.46 -34.87
N GLY A 572 23.32 -9.31 -34.78
CA GLY A 572 23.77 -8.52 -35.92
C GLY A 572 22.96 -7.24 -36.16
N VAL A 573 23.01 -6.76 -37.40
CA VAL A 573 22.38 -5.49 -37.82
C VAL A 573 21.21 -5.81 -38.75
N THR A 574 20.12 -5.05 -38.65
CA THR A 574 18.97 -5.26 -39.54
C THR A 574 19.33 -5.03 -41.00
N GLN A 575 18.83 -5.87 -41.89
CA GLN A 575 19.02 -5.73 -43.34
C GLN A 575 17.87 -4.94 -43.99
N THR A 576 16.67 -4.97 -43.37
CA THR A 576 15.44 -4.44 -43.97
C THR A 576 14.85 -3.32 -43.11
N MET A 577 15.11 -2.06 -43.48
CA MET A 577 14.57 -0.88 -42.78
C MET A 577 13.47 -0.14 -43.55
N ASN A 578 12.93 -0.73 -44.61
CA ASN A 578 12.35 0.04 -45.69
C ASN A 578 10.92 0.54 -45.36
N ALA A 579 10.84 1.71 -44.72
CA ALA A 579 9.58 2.40 -44.42
C ALA A 579 8.73 2.62 -45.69
N LEU A 580 9.37 2.83 -46.84
CA LEU A 580 8.68 2.93 -48.14
C LEU A 580 7.97 1.63 -48.53
N ARG A 581 8.55 0.46 -48.22
CA ARG A 581 7.88 -0.83 -48.46
C ARG A 581 6.72 -1.06 -47.51
N LEU A 582 6.83 -0.62 -46.26
CA LEU A 582 5.70 -0.60 -45.32
C LEU A 582 4.58 0.31 -45.86
N MET A 583 4.91 1.52 -46.32
CA MET A 583 3.93 2.44 -46.91
C MET A 583 3.25 1.84 -48.16
N LYS A 584 3.99 1.10 -49.01
CA LYS A 584 3.43 0.33 -50.13
C LYS A 584 2.51 -0.78 -49.66
N ALA A 585 2.91 -1.56 -48.65
CA ALA A 585 2.09 -2.64 -48.08
C ALA A 585 0.77 -2.12 -47.49
N TYR A 586 0.79 -0.94 -46.86
CA TYR A 586 -0.39 -0.25 -46.36
C TYR A 586 -1.16 0.55 -47.45
N LYS A 587 -0.74 0.44 -48.73
CA LYS A 587 -1.36 1.13 -49.88
C LYS A 587 -1.43 2.66 -49.72
N ILE A 588 -0.43 3.24 -49.05
CA ILE A 588 -0.27 4.69 -48.88
C ILE A 588 0.42 5.29 -50.11
N ILE A 589 1.35 4.55 -50.70
CA ILE A 589 2.09 4.93 -51.92
C ILE A 589 2.17 3.72 -52.85
N ASP A 590 2.28 3.99 -54.16
CA ASP A 590 2.38 2.95 -55.20
C ASP A 590 3.79 2.36 -55.31
#